data_AF-A0A6B3NDB1-F1
#
_entry.id   AF-A0A6B3NDB1-F1
#
_cell.length_a   1.000
_cell.length_b   1.000
_cell.length_c   1.000
_cell.angle_alpha   90.00
_cell.angle_beta   90.00
_cell.angle_gamma   90.00
#
_symmetry.space_group_name_H-M   'P 1'
#
loop_
_entity.id
_entity.type
_entity.pdbx_description
1 polymer ?
#
loop_
_entity_poly.entity_id
_entity_poly.type
_entity_poly.pdbx_seq_one_letter_code
_entity_poly.pdbx_strand_id
1 'polypeptide(L)'
;MTDNLQNFSAALPDEVTFTWKAPGNQFGDSSYLDITINSDSTIDGQYDAWCIDSDRSLIGATKGKVFSSYEELPPELIGPGNIEKPENLDSLNWIINQGFVGTELLGENGDNLGTITYGDIQRAIWSILDDVNITLGLGNFSEERAQRIAELALTQGDGFVPGFGQKLAVIITPDETDDGVFNPDKQFIIAEVELSKLGNFVFEDTDADGIQDAGEEGIAGVTVNLLSDVDGDGEIEANEIIDTTTTDANGEYHFTVVAGDYKVQFEQPEGFSEVSPSQQGGNPEVDSDGLISDVVNLAPGEEDLSIDAGFFNNIEPAGLGDFVFEDSNGNGIQDAGESGVDGVLVKLQNPDGSAVTD
;
A
#
# COMPACT_ATOMS: atom_id res chain seq x y z
N MET A 1 -1.24 0.36 12.75
CA MET A 1 -2.22 0.59 11.68
C MET A 1 -2.69 -0.78 11.23
N THR A 2 -3.97 -0.97 10.92
CA THR A 2 -4.47 -2.21 10.31
C THR A 2 -4.54 -1.97 8.81
N ASP A 3 -3.75 -2.71 8.03
CA ASP A 3 -3.76 -2.60 6.57
C ASP A 3 -5.16 -2.90 6.04
N ASN A 4 -5.74 -1.95 5.30
CA ASN A 4 -7.05 -2.10 4.70
C ASN A 4 -6.93 -2.74 3.32
N LEU A 5 -6.88 -4.07 3.29
CA LEU A 5 -6.64 -4.84 2.07
C LEU A 5 -7.76 -4.77 1.02
N GLN A 6 -8.92 -4.17 1.35
CA GLN A 6 -9.97 -3.90 0.36
C GLN A 6 -9.51 -2.90 -0.70
N ASN A 7 -8.47 -2.12 -0.39
CA ASN A 7 -8.00 -1.03 -1.24
C ASN A 7 -7.03 -1.50 -2.33
N PHE A 8 -6.54 -2.74 -2.24
CA PHE A 8 -5.73 -3.33 -3.29
C PHE A 8 -6.47 -3.45 -4.62
N SER A 9 -7.78 -3.70 -4.61
CA SER A 9 -8.53 -3.85 -5.86
C SER A 9 -8.62 -2.55 -6.65
N ALA A 10 -8.64 -1.40 -5.97
CA ALA A 10 -8.68 -0.09 -6.64
C ALA A 10 -7.38 0.25 -7.40
N ALA A 11 -6.27 -0.42 -7.09
CA ALA A 11 -4.97 -0.23 -7.77
C ALA A 11 -4.69 -1.33 -8.83
N LEU A 12 -5.56 -2.34 -8.93
CA LEU A 12 -5.46 -3.39 -9.94
C LEU A 12 -6.21 -2.95 -11.21
N PRO A 13 -5.69 -3.26 -12.41
CA PRO A 13 -6.41 -2.98 -13.65
C PRO A 13 -7.67 -3.86 -13.74
N ASP A 14 -8.79 -3.35 -14.25
CA ASP A 14 -10.02 -4.14 -14.45
C ASP A 14 -9.79 -5.42 -15.27
N GLU A 15 -8.86 -5.36 -16.23
CA GLU A 15 -8.61 -6.41 -17.19
C GLU A 15 -7.15 -6.38 -17.65
N VAL A 16 -6.61 -7.56 -17.94
CA VAL A 16 -5.25 -7.74 -18.46
C VAL A 16 -5.23 -8.61 -19.70
N THR A 17 -4.20 -8.44 -20.51
CA THR A 17 -3.81 -9.40 -21.53
C THR A 17 -2.61 -10.22 -21.06
N PHE A 18 -2.71 -11.54 -21.13
CA PHE A 18 -1.67 -12.43 -20.59
C PHE A 18 -1.39 -13.63 -21.49
N THR A 19 -0.23 -14.25 -21.28
CA THR A 19 0.13 -15.56 -21.84
C THR A 19 0.59 -16.47 -20.71
N TRP A 20 0.61 -17.78 -20.92
CA TRP A 20 1.03 -18.73 -19.91
C TRP A 20 1.99 -19.79 -20.47
N LYS A 21 2.82 -20.34 -19.59
CA LYS A 21 3.70 -21.47 -19.86
C LYS A 21 3.53 -22.54 -18.80
N ALA A 22 3.50 -23.80 -19.25
CA ALA A 22 3.46 -24.97 -18.39
C ALA A 22 4.77 -25.10 -17.56
N PRO A 23 4.73 -25.76 -16.40
CA PRO A 23 5.80 -25.73 -15.40
C PRO A 23 7.12 -26.30 -15.95
N GLY A 24 8.25 -25.75 -15.49
CA GLY A 24 9.59 -26.13 -15.94
C GLY A 24 10.03 -25.46 -17.26
N ASN A 25 9.30 -24.43 -17.72
CA ASN A 25 9.68 -23.58 -18.85
C ASN A 25 10.00 -22.12 -18.45
N GLN A 26 10.12 -21.90 -17.12
CA GLN A 26 10.64 -20.81 -16.26
C GLN A 26 10.04 -19.40 -16.33
N PHE A 27 9.29 -19.01 -15.27
CA PHE A 27 9.57 -17.90 -14.34
C PHE A 27 8.76 -18.01 -13.01
N GLY A 28 9.24 -18.57 -11.88
CA GLY A 28 10.58 -19.01 -11.43
C GLY A 28 10.53 -20.35 -10.67
N ASP A 29 9.94 -21.36 -11.31
CA ASP A 29 10.05 -22.82 -11.13
C ASP A 29 9.67 -23.42 -9.75
N SER A 30 8.99 -22.65 -8.91
CA SER A 30 8.32 -23.15 -7.70
C SER A 30 6.79 -23.17 -7.82
N SER A 31 6.25 -22.88 -9.00
CA SER A 31 4.81 -22.75 -9.27
C SER A 31 4.27 -23.79 -10.26
N TYR A 32 2.95 -23.87 -10.40
CA TYR A 32 2.32 -24.80 -11.34
C TYR A 32 2.32 -24.30 -12.78
N LEU A 33 2.22 -22.99 -12.99
CA LEU A 33 2.43 -22.37 -14.29
C LEU A 33 3.07 -20.99 -14.08
N ASP A 34 3.64 -20.46 -15.15
CA ASP A 34 4.08 -19.07 -15.19
C ASP A 34 3.15 -18.30 -16.12
N ILE A 35 2.81 -17.07 -15.76
CA ILE A 35 2.10 -16.16 -16.66
C ILE A 35 2.97 -14.95 -17.00
N THR A 36 2.71 -14.36 -18.16
CA THR A 36 3.27 -13.06 -18.56
C THR A 36 2.11 -12.13 -18.92
N ILE A 37 1.94 -11.09 -18.14
CA ILE A 37 0.99 -10.00 -18.37
C ILE A 37 1.69 -8.95 -19.26
N ASN A 38 1.04 -8.55 -20.35
CA ASN A 38 1.51 -7.53 -21.28
C ASN A 38 0.32 -6.64 -21.67
N SER A 39 -0.10 -5.73 -20.79
CA SER A 39 -1.31 -4.92 -20.95
C SER A 39 -1.10 -3.42 -20.87
N ASP A 40 0.15 -2.93 -20.81
CA ASP A 40 0.46 -1.54 -20.44
C ASP A 40 -0.23 -1.18 -19.10
N SER A 41 -0.24 -2.15 -18.17
CA SER A 41 -0.92 -2.08 -16.87
C SER A 41 0.05 -2.03 -15.69
N THR A 42 -0.45 -1.65 -14.51
CA THR A 42 0.35 -1.56 -13.26
C THR A 42 0.96 -2.90 -12.84
N ILE A 43 0.38 -4.02 -13.28
CA ILE A 43 0.86 -5.39 -13.04
C ILE A 43 1.46 -6.03 -14.31
N ASP A 44 2.06 -5.25 -15.19
CA ASP A 44 2.83 -5.80 -16.32
C ASP A 44 4.08 -6.54 -15.82
N GLY A 45 4.24 -7.80 -16.21
CA GLY A 45 5.31 -8.62 -15.68
C GLY A 45 5.17 -10.12 -15.90
N GLN A 46 6.08 -10.87 -15.27
CA GLN A 46 6.04 -12.33 -15.21
C GLN A 46 5.74 -12.76 -13.77
N TYR A 47 4.84 -13.72 -13.61
CA TYR A 47 4.35 -14.15 -12.30
C TYR A 47 4.31 -15.67 -12.20
N ASP A 48 4.74 -16.16 -11.03
CA ASP A 48 4.39 -17.50 -10.56
C ASP A 48 2.87 -17.60 -10.42
N ALA A 49 2.29 -18.71 -10.87
CA ALA A 49 0.85 -18.84 -10.95
C ALA A 49 0.31 -20.25 -10.71
N TRP A 50 -0.98 -20.29 -10.37
CA TRP A 50 -1.72 -21.51 -10.00
C TRP A 50 -3.09 -21.57 -10.66
N CYS A 51 -3.59 -22.78 -10.84
CA CYS A 51 -4.94 -23.04 -11.30
C CYS A 51 -5.91 -23.08 -10.11
N ILE A 52 -7.07 -22.44 -10.21
CA ILE A 52 -8.11 -22.57 -9.16
C ILE A 52 -8.98 -23.82 -9.33
N ASP A 53 -9.43 -24.06 -10.57
CA ASP A 53 -10.40 -25.12 -10.88
C ASP A 53 -9.68 -26.35 -11.47
N SER A 54 -10.04 -27.56 -11.01
CA SER A 54 -9.44 -28.83 -11.45
C SER A 54 -10.11 -29.45 -12.69
N ASP A 55 -11.33 -29.04 -13.00
CA ASP A 55 -12.15 -29.53 -14.10
C ASP A 55 -11.92 -28.76 -15.41
N ARG A 56 -11.21 -27.62 -15.34
CA ARG A 56 -10.98 -26.73 -16.47
C ARG A 56 -9.61 -26.90 -17.11
N SER A 57 -9.58 -26.56 -18.41
CA SER A 57 -8.37 -26.66 -19.22
C SER A 57 -7.72 -25.30 -19.41
N LEU A 58 -6.39 -25.26 -19.34
CA LEU A 58 -5.57 -24.14 -19.80
C LEU A 58 -5.63 -24.07 -21.33
N ILE A 59 -6.56 -23.28 -21.89
CA ILE A 59 -6.75 -23.13 -23.33
C ILE A 59 -6.83 -21.65 -23.71
N GLY A 60 -5.90 -21.19 -24.54
CA GLY A 60 -6.10 -20.15 -25.57
C GLY A 60 -6.44 -18.71 -25.14
N ALA A 61 -6.82 -18.47 -23.89
CA ALA A 61 -7.21 -17.15 -23.45
C ALA A 61 -5.98 -16.24 -23.31
N THR A 62 -6.08 -15.05 -23.89
CA THR A 62 -5.06 -14.01 -23.84
C THR A 62 -5.53 -12.76 -23.12
N LYS A 63 -6.71 -12.81 -22.48
CA LYS A 63 -7.36 -11.70 -21.80
C LYS A 63 -8.18 -12.21 -20.61
N GLY A 64 -8.29 -11.42 -19.54
CA GLY A 64 -9.11 -11.78 -18.39
C GLY A 64 -9.31 -10.64 -17.41
N LYS A 65 -10.45 -10.65 -16.72
CA LYS A 65 -10.71 -9.70 -15.63
C LYS A 65 -9.86 -10.03 -14.41
N VAL A 66 -9.47 -9.01 -13.68
CA VAL A 66 -8.59 -9.13 -12.52
C VAL A 66 -9.38 -8.88 -11.25
N PHE A 67 -9.11 -9.68 -10.23
CA PHE A 67 -9.66 -9.50 -8.91
C PHE A 67 -8.61 -9.70 -7.83
N SER A 68 -8.69 -8.92 -6.75
CA SER A 68 -7.96 -9.18 -5.51
C SER A 68 -8.58 -10.37 -4.78
N SER A 69 -7.75 -11.16 -4.10
CA SER A 69 -8.24 -12.20 -3.18
C SER A 69 -8.89 -11.66 -1.89
N TYR A 70 -8.84 -10.35 -1.65
CA TYR A 70 -9.45 -9.68 -0.49
C TYR A 70 -10.67 -8.81 -0.84
N GLU A 71 -11.12 -8.81 -2.10
CA GLU A 71 -12.33 -8.09 -2.48
C GLU A 71 -13.57 -9.00 -2.56
N GLU A 72 -14.75 -8.39 -2.65
CA GLU A 72 -15.99 -9.12 -2.86
C GLU A 72 -16.06 -9.61 -4.31
N LEU A 73 -15.85 -10.91 -4.51
CA LEU A 73 -15.91 -11.51 -5.84
C LEU A 73 -17.35 -11.51 -6.39
N PRO A 74 -17.54 -11.23 -7.69
CA PRO A 74 -18.84 -11.32 -8.34
C PRO A 74 -19.51 -12.69 -8.13
N PRO A 75 -20.83 -12.76 -7.86
CA PRO A 75 -21.53 -14.01 -7.58
C PRO A 75 -21.40 -15.09 -8.67
N GLU A 76 -21.21 -14.68 -9.93
CA GLU A 76 -20.99 -15.58 -11.06
C GLU A 76 -19.66 -16.35 -10.99
N LEU A 77 -18.70 -15.88 -10.18
CA LEU A 77 -17.42 -16.55 -9.94
C LEU A 77 -17.48 -17.53 -8.77
N ILE A 78 -18.59 -17.59 -8.04
CA ILE A 78 -18.73 -18.37 -6.81
C ILE A 78 -19.67 -19.56 -7.03
N GLY A 79 -19.28 -20.72 -6.51
CA GLY A 79 -20.09 -21.93 -6.47
C GLY A 79 -19.57 -23.06 -7.38
N PRO A 80 -20.37 -24.13 -7.56
CA PRO A 80 -19.92 -25.38 -8.16
C PRO A 80 -19.31 -25.21 -9.55
N GLY A 81 -18.11 -25.76 -9.71
CA GLY A 81 -17.31 -25.64 -10.94
C GLY A 81 -16.85 -24.21 -11.23
N ASN A 82 -16.67 -23.37 -10.21
CA ASN A 82 -15.95 -22.08 -10.21
C ASN A 82 -15.09 -22.02 -8.91
N ILE A 83 -15.13 -20.94 -8.13
CA ILE A 83 -14.55 -20.87 -6.78
C ILE A 83 -15.61 -21.37 -5.81
N GLU A 84 -15.48 -22.61 -5.35
CA GLU A 84 -16.48 -23.24 -4.48
C GLU A 84 -16.40 -22.78 -3.03
N LYS A 85 -15.19 -22.44 -2.57
CA LYS A 85 -14.89 -22.06 -1.18
C LYS A 85 -14.14 -20.72 -1.12
N PRO A 86 -14.75 -19.60 -1.54
CA PRO A 86 -14.11 -18.28 -1.52
C PRO A 86 -13.73 -17.84 -0.10
N GLU A 87 -14.32 -18.43 0.94
CA GLU A 87 -13.94 -18.18 2.34
C GLU A 87 -12.51 -18.60 2.68
N ASN A 88 -11.83 -19.40 1.85
CA ASN A 88 -10.46 -19.87 2.09
C ASN A 88 -9.40 -19.09 1.30
N LEU A 89 -9.72 -17.93 0.74
CA LEU A 89 -8.77 -17.11 -0.04
C LEU A 89 -7.63 -16.54 0.82
N ASP A 90 -7.85 -16.31 2.11
CA ASP A 90 -6.78 -16.00 3.07
C ASP A 90 -5.80 -17.17 3.26
N SER A 91 -6.33 -18.39 3.31
CA SER A 91 -5.57 -19.63 3.40
C SER A 91 -4.78 -19.89 2.12
N LEU A 92 -5.30 -19.49 0.95
CA LEU A 92 -4.54 -19.45 -0.30
C LEU A 92 -3.36 -18.46 -0.19
N ASN A 93 -3.61 -17.23 0.25
CA ASN A 93 -2.55 -16.23 0.46
C ASN A 93 -1.48 -16.75 1.42
N TRP A 94 -1.88 -17.49 2.47
CA TRP A 94 -0.93 -18.14 3.36
C TRP A 94 -0.06 -19.16 2.63
N ILE A 95 -0.65 -20.07 1.82
CA ILE A 95 0.08 -21.11 1.07
C ILE A 95 1.18 -20.50 0.19
N ILE A 96 0.85 -19.49 -0.62
CA ILE A 96 1.78 -18.90 -1.59
C ILE A 96 2.95 -18.16 -0.91
N ASN A 97 2.81 -17.81 0.37
CA ASN A 97 3.84 -17.15 1.17
C ASN A 97 4.71 -18.08 2.01
N GLN A 98 4.50 -19.41 1.97
CA GLN A 98 5.31 -20.34 2.76
C GLN A 98 6.63 -20.75 2.10
N GLY A 99 6.79 -20.52 0.79
CA GLY A 99 7.98 -20.98 0.06
C GLY A 99 8.15 -22.51 0.10
N PHE A 100 7.04 -23.26 0.03
CA PHE A 100 7.04 -24.69 0.29
C PHE A 100 7.85 -25.52 -0.71
N VAL A 101 7.82 -25.21 -2.00
CA VAL A 101 8.40 -26.08 -3.03
C VAL A 101 9.90 -26.25 -2.83
N GLY A 102 10.36 -27.51 -2.87
CA GLY A 102 11.75 -27.87 -2.60
C GLY A 102 12.09 -28.07 -1.12
N THR A 103 11.17 -27.81 -0.19
CA THR A 103 11.35 -28.06 1.25
C THR A 103 10.84 -29.44 1.68
N GLU A 104 11.33 -29.98 2.80
CA GLU A 104 10.86 -31.25 3.36
C GLU A 104 9.61 -31.05 4.21
N LEU A 105 8.57 -31.86 4.00
CA LEU A 105 7.34 -31.80 4.79
C LEU A 105 7.31 -32.86 5.88
N LEU A 106 6.95 -32.45 7.10
CA LEU A 106 6.69 -33.37 8.20
C LEU A 106 5.18 -33.67 8.32
N GLY A 107 4.87 -34.95 8.52
CA GLY A 107 3.53 -35.42 8.87
C GLY A 107 3.17 -35.09 10.32
N GLU A 108 1.91 -35.32 10.70
CA GLU A 108 1.41 -35.04 12.05
C GLU A 108 2.18 -35.78 13.16
N ASN A 109 2.69 -36.96 12.85
CA ASN A 109 3.45 -37.79 13.78
C ASN A 109 4.96 -37.47 13.77
N GLY A 110 5.38 -36.46 13.01
CA GLY A 110 6.78 -36.06 12.84
C GLY A 110 7.57 -36.93 11.87
N ASP A 111 6.91 -37.79 11.10
CA ASP A 111 7.50 -38.53 10.01
C ASP A 111 7.76 -37.65 8.79
N ASN A 112 8.82 -37.93 8.03
CA ASN A 112 9.15 -37.16 6.85
C ASN A 112 8.36 -37.68 5.64
N LEU A 113 7.48 -36.84 5.10
CA LEU A 113 6.64 -37.11 3.92
C LEU A 113 7.38 -36.83 2.60
N GLY A 114 8.59 -36.31 2.68
CA GLY A 114 9.50 -36.01 1.58
C GLY A 114 9.42 -34.56 1.10
N THR A 115 10.14 -34.29 0.01
CA THR A 115 10.23 -32.97 -0.59
C THR A 115 8.93 -32.55 -1.27
N ILE A 116 8.45 -31.34 -0.96
CA ILE A 116 7.26 -30.73 -1.56
C ILE A 116 7.53 -30.32 -3.00
N THR A 117 6.61 -30.62 -3.89
CA THR A 117 6.63 -30.22 -5.31
C THR A 117 5.57 -29.16 -5.60
N TYR A 118 5.67 -28.48 -6.74
CA TYR A 118 4.59 -27.63 -7.24
C TYR A 118 3.27 -28.41 -7.40
N GLY A 119 3.34 -29.71 -7.75
CA GLY A 119 2.15 -30.55 -7.89
C GLY A 119 1.43 -30.78 -6.55
N ASP A 120 2.18 -30.86 -5.45
CA ASP A 120 1.62 -30.94 -4.10
C ASP A 120 0.87 -29.66 -3.74
N ILE A 121 1.45 -28.49 -4.07
CA ILE A 121 0.84 -27.17 -3.81
C ILE A 121 -0.41 -26.97 -4.66
N GLN A 122 -0.33 -27.21 -5.96
CA GLN A 122 -1.47 -27.10 -6.86
C GLN A 122 -2.63 -28.01 -6.40
N ARG A 123 -2.32 -29.23 -5.97
CA ARG A 123 -3.29 -30.17 -5.41
C ARG A 123 -3.88 -29.69 -4.08
N ALA A 124 -3.08 -29.04 -3.24
CA ALA A 124 -3.54 -28.46 -1.98
C ALA A 124 -4.49 -27.27 -2.23
N ILE A 125 -4.15 -26.38 -3.16
CA ILE A 125 -4.99 -25.25 -3.58
C ILE A 125 -6.37 -25.75 -4.04
N TRP A 126 -6.43 -26.77 -4.90
CA TRP A 126 -7.70 -27.38 -5.31
C TRP A 126 -8.50 -27.95 -4.13
N SER A 127 -7.83 -28.52 -3.12
CA SER A 127 -8.54 -29.05 -1.93
C SER A 127 -9.24 -27.96 -1.12
N ILE A 128 -8.67 -26.76 -1.08
CA ILE A 128 -9.17 -25.66 -0.25
C ILE A 128 -10.11 -24.70 -1.00
N LEU A 129 -10.03 -24.60 -2.33
CA LEU A 129 -10.87 -23.68 -3.11
C LEU A 129 -11.96 -24.37 -3.95
N ASP A 130 -11.77 -25.64 -4.30
CA ASP A 130 -12.57 -26.34 -5.29
C ASP A 130 -13.04 -27.72 -4.77
N ASP A 131 -13.69 -28.51 -5.64
CA ASP A 131 -13.84 -29.95 -5.53
C ASP A 131 -12.75 -30.71 -6.32
N VAL A 132 -12.44 -31.92 -5.85
CA VAL A 132 -11.31 -32.68 -6.39
C VAL A 132 -11.87 -33.84 -7.21
N ASN A 133 -12.00 -33.62 -8.51
CA ASN A 133 -12.49 -34.65 -9.42
C ASN A 133 -11.40 -35.18 -10.36
N ILE A 134 -10.38 -34.38 -10.70
CA ILE A 134 -9.35 -34.74 -11.67
C ILE A 134 -7.95 -34.34 -11.15
N THR A 135 -6.98 -35.26 -11.26
CA THR A 135 -5.56 -35.03 -10.88
C THR A 135 -4.60 -35.20 -12.05
N LEU A 136 -5.13 -35.30 -13.27
CA LEU A 136 -4.34 -35.41 -14.49
C LEU A 136 -3.62 -34.07 -14.76
N GLY A 137 -2.33 -34.12 -15.06
CA GLY A 137 -1.54 -32.94 -15.44
C GLY A 137 -0.72 -32.29 -14.32
N LEU A 138 -0.94 -32.67 -13.05
CA LEU A 138 -0.25 -32.10 -11.87
C LEU A 138 1.28 -32.32 -11.82
N GLY A 139 1.84 -33.15 -12.69
CA GLY A 139 3.24 -33.55 -12.60
C GLY A 139 3.51 -34.48 -11.40
N ASN A 140 4.67 -34.34 -10.77
CA ASN A 140 5.01 -35.11 -9.57
C ASN A 140 4.26 -34.57 -8.36
N PHE A 141 3.50 -35.40 -7.65
CA PHE A 141 2.85 -35.04 -6.40
C PHE A 141 2.62 -36.28 -5.52
N SER A 142 2.31 -36.06 -4.25
CA SER A 142 1.86 -37.02 -3.26
C SER A 142 0.58 -36.53 -2.62
N GLU A 143 -0.45 -37.37 -2.64
CA GLU A 143 -1.75 -37.06 -2.02
C GLU A 143 -1.60 -36.78 -0.52
N GLU A 144 -0.71 -37.50 0.18
CA GLU A 144 -0.45 -37.31 1.61
C GLU A 144 0.18 -35.94 1.90
N ARG A 145 1.10 -35.47 1.05
CA ARG A 145 1.70 -34.14 1.21
C ARG A 145 0.70 -33.03 0.90
N ALA A 146 -0.05 -33.17 -0.19
CA ALA A 146 -1.05 -32.18 -0.58
C ALA A 146 -2.16 -32.03 0.48
N GLN A 147 -2.67 -33.14 1.02
CA GLN A 147 -3.64 -33.11 2.13
C GLN A 147 -3.05 -32.44 3.36
N ARG A 148 -1.81 -32.77 3.71
CA ARG A 148 -1.14 -32.14 4.84
C ARG A 148 -0.98 -30.62 4.67
N ILE A 149 -0.63 -30.15 3.47
CA ILE A 149 -0.52 -28.73 3.16
C ILE A 149 -1.89 -28.04 3.27
N ALA A 150 -2.95 -28.66 2.73
CA ALA A 150 -4.31 -28.12 2.82
C ALA A 150 -4.79 -28.01 4.28
N GLU A 151 -4.51 -29.00 5.13
CA GLU A 151 -4.79 -28.95 6.57
C GLU A 151 -4.05 -27.81 7.27
N LEU A 152 -2.75 -27.62 6.95
CA LEU A 152 -1.97 -26.53 7.51
C LEU A 152 -2.55 -25.17 7.09
N ALA A 153 -2.92 -25.02 5.82
CA ALA A 153 -3.52 -23.81 5.30
C ALA A 153 -4.83 -23.46 6.03
N LEU A 154 -5.76 -24.42 6.14
CA LEU A 154 -7.05 -24.20 6.81
C LEU A 154 -6.93 -23.97 8.33
N THR A 155 -5.80 -24.34 8.95
CA THR A 155 -5.60 -24.18 10.40
C THR A 155 -4.74 -22.97 10.76
N GLN A 156 -3.87 -22.51 9.87
CA GLN A 156 -2.91 -21.44 10.13
C GLN A 156 -3.08 -20.23 9.22
N GLY A 157 -3.77 -20.39 8.09
CA GLY A 157 -3.98 -19.36 7.09
C GLY A 157 -5.28 -18.56 7.26
N ASP A 158 -6.18 -18.99 8.15
CA ASP A 158 -7.39 -18.24 8.51
C ASP A 158 -7.00 -16.86 9.07
N GLY A 159 -7.50 -15.81 8.43
CA GLY A 159 -7.17 -14.42 8.73
C GLY A 159 -5.75 -13.99 8.34
N PHE A 160 -5.03 -14.76 7.52
CA PHE A 160 -3.74 -14.32 7.00
C PHE A 160 -3.91 -13.06 6.14
N VAL A 161 -2.97 -12.13 6.29
CA VAL A 161 -2.90 -10.83 5.60
C VAL A 161 -1.45 -10.65 5.15
N PRO A 162 -1.16 -10.62 3.83
CA PRO A 162 0.19 -10.38 3.36
C PRO A 162 0.59 -8.91 3.61
N GLY A 163 1.79 -8.70 4.13
CA GLY A 163 2.42 -7.39 4.24
C GLY A 163 3.46 -7.14 3.14
N PHE A 164 4.22 -6.06 3.27
CA PHE A 164 5.34 -5.73 2.39
C PHE A 164 6.30 -6.92 2.15
N GLY A 165 6.70 -7.13 0.89
CA GLY A 165 7.58 -8.23 0.46
C GLY A 165 6.92 -9.61 0.48
N GLN A 166 5.64 -9.69 0.86
CA GLN A 166 4.83 -10.90 0.73
C GLN A 166 3.98 -10.82 -0.54
N LYS A 167 3.44 -11.97 -0.94
CA LYS A 167 2.66 -12.13 -2.16
C LYS A 167 1.17 -12.04 -1.89
N LEU A 168 0.48 -11.27 -2.70
CA LEU A 168 -0.97 -11.22 -2.82
C LEU A 168 -1.42 -12.16 -3.95
N ALA A 169 -2.42 -12.99 -3.70
CA ALA A 169 -3.10 -13.76 -4.73
C ALA A 169 -4.01 -12.82 -5.54
N VAL A 170 -3.71 -12.66 -6.82
CA VAL A 170 -4.53 -11.94 -7.79
C VAL A 170 -5.21 -12.94 -8.71
N ILE A 171 -6.54 -12.91 -8.75
CA ILE A 171 -7.37 -13.84 -9.52
C ILE A 171 -7.59 -13.26 -10.91
N ILE A 172 -7.23 -14.01 -11.94
CA ILE A 172 -7.48 -13.68 -13.34
C ILE A 172 -8.54 -14.64 -13.87
N THR A 173 -9.69 -14.09 -14.25
CA THR A 173 -10.80 -14.85 -14.84
C THR A 173 -10.79 -14.66 -16.36
N PRO A 174 -10.41 -15.67 -17.16
CA PRO A 174 -10.23 -15.46 -18.59
C PRO A 174 -11.55 -15.22 -19.32
N ASP A 175 -11.53 -14.29 -20.27
CA ASP A 175 -12.63 -13.95 -21.19
C ASP A 175 -12.06 -13.95 -22.63
N GLU A 176 -12.71 -14.67 -23.55
CA GLU A 176 -12.31 -14.70 -24.97
C GLU A 176 -13.27 -13.90 -25.87
N THR A 177 -14.40 -13.43 -25.34
CA THR A 177 -15.48 -12.82 -26.14
C THR A 177 -15.49 -11.30 -26.12
N ASP A 178 -14.63 -10.66 -25.31
CA ASP A 178 -14.60 -9.21 -25.08
C ASP A 178 -15.98 -8.64 -24.70
N ASP A 179 -16.89 -9.51 -24.23
CA ASP A 179 -18.26 -9.14 -23.87
C ASP A 179 -18.44 -8.98 -22.35
N GLY A 180 -17.38 -9.20 -21.59
CA GLY A 180 -17.37 -9.13 -20.14
C GLY A 180 -18.12 -10.29 -19.50
N VAL A 181 -18.40 -11.35 -20.26
CA VAL A 181 -19.11 -12.54 -19.78
C VAL A 181 -18.09 -13.64 -19.49
N PHE A 182 -18.12 -14.10 -18.25
CA PHE A 182 -17.30 -15.20 -17.78
C PHE A 182 -17.45 -16.45 -18.67
N ASN A 183 -16.32 -17.03 -19.11
CA ASN A 183 -16.29 -18.26 -19.90
C ASN A 183 -16.22 -19.51 -19.00
N PRO A 184 -17.33 -20.28 -18.85
CA PRO A 184 -17.42 -21.46 -17.98
C PRO A 184 -16.38 -22.55 -18.27
N ASP A 185 -15.79 -22.56 -19.47
CA ASP A 185 -14.89 -23.62 -19.91
C ASP A 185 -13.40 -23.28 -19.67
N LYS A 186 -13.07 -22.13 -19.08
CA LYS A 186 -11.70 -21.60 -19.00
C LYS A 186 -11.14 -21.53 -17.58
N GLN A 187 -9.86 -21.90 -17.48
CA GLN A 187 -9.14 -21.97 -16.22
C GLN A 187 -8.98 -20.61 -15.52
N PHE A 188 -9.47 -20.49 -14.29
CA PHE A 188 -9.10 -19.37 -13.42
C PHE A 188 -7.66 -19.51 -12.95
N ILE A 189 -6.93 -18.40 -13.00
CA ILE A 189 -5.52 -18.33 -12.67
C ILE A 189 -5.36 -17.46 -11.42
N ILE A 190 -4.51 -17.91 -10.50
CA ILE A 190 -3.98 -17.08 -9.42
C ILE A 190 -2.59 -16.65 -9.86
N ALA A 191 -2.34 -15.35 -9.91
CA ALA A 191 -1.02 -14.76 -10.06
C ALA A 191 -0.50 -14.33 -8.69
N GLU A 192 0.75 -14.64 -8.39
CA GLU A 192 1.41 -14.20 -7.16
C GLU A 192 2.05 -12.81 -7.34
N VAL A 193 1.38 -11.76 -6.87
CA VAL A 193 1.86 -10.37 -6.99
C VAL A 193 2.57 -9.95 -5.71
N GLU A 194 3.84 -9.55 -5.79
CA GLU A 194 4.61 -9.09 -4.64
C GLU A 194 4.19 -7.66 -4.22
N LEU A 195 3.98 -7.47 -2.91
CA LEU A 195 3.55 -6.20 -2.34
C LEU A 195 4.73 -5.26 -2.07
N SER A 196 4.53 -4.01 -2.44
CA SER A 196 5.44 -2.87 -2.27
C SER A 196 5.03 -2.02 -1.07
N LYS A 197 5.90 -1.08 -0.68
CA LYS A 197 5.69 -0.18 0.46
C LYS A 197 5.98 1.27 0.08
N LEU A 198 5.13 2.18 0.56
CA LEU A 198 5.22 3.63 0.34
C LEU A 198 5.11 4.39 1.67
N GLY A 199 5.92 5.42 1.92
CA GLY A 199 5.96 6.19 3.17
C GLY A 199 6.92 7.41 3.12
N ASN A 200 7.30 8.06 4.23
CA ASN A 200 7.25 7.50 5.58
C ASN A 200 7.00 8.46 6.76
N PHE A 201 7.19 9.78 6.62
CA PHE A 201 7.32 10.66 7.79
C PHE A 201 6.61 12.01 7.66
N VAL A 202 5.97 12.45 8.74
CA VAL A 202 5.44 13.81 8.87
C VAL A 202 6.12 14.49 10.04
N PHE A 203 6.70 15.67 9.83
CA PHE A 203 7.59 16.33 10.79
C PHE A 203 7.24 17.79 11.06
N GLU A 204 7.58 18.25 12.27
CA GLU A 204 7.53 19.65 12.65
C GLU A 204 8.80 20.35 12.17
N ASP A 205 8.68 21.08 11.06
CA ASP A 205 9.75 21.86 10.44
C ASP A 205 9.91 23.19 11.21
N THR A 206 10.77 23.19 12.21
CA THR A 206 10.84 24.26 13.20
C THR A 206 11.45 25.55 12.66
N ASP A 207 12.26 25.47 11.60
CA ASP A 207 12.90 26.61 10.98
C ASP A 207 12.37 26.97 9.58
N ALA A 208 11.39 26.20 9.10
CA ALA A 208 10.63 26.40 7.88
C ALA A 208 11.48 26.30 6.60
N ASP A 209 12.53 25.48 6.62
CA ASP A 209 13.44 25.31 5.49
C ASP A 209 13.06 24.17 4.54
N GLY A 210 12.10 23.32 4.93
CA GLY A 210 11.60 22.19 4.16
C GLY A 210 12.50 20.96 4.14
N ILE A 211 13.43 20.85 5.09
CA ILE A 211 14.37 19.73 5.26
C ILE A 211 14.19 19.13 6.65
N GLN A 212 14.18 17.80 6.74
CA GLN A 212 14.14 17.06 7.99
C GLN A 212 15.46 17.22 8.74
N ASP A 213 15.44 18.05 9.78
CA ASP A 213 16.63 18.41 10.53
C ASP A 213 16.77 17.64 11.86
N ALA A 214 18.01 17.54 12.32
CA ALA A 214 18.30 16.83 13.56
C ALA A 214 17.70 17.57 14.77
N GLY A 215 16.67 16.97 15.37
CA GLY A 215 15.98 17.52 16.55
C GLY A 215 14.54 17.94 16.27
N GLU A 216 14.11 17.88 15.02
CA GLU A 216 12.71 18.03 14.63
C GLU A 216 11.92 16.78 15.00
N GLU A 217 10.75 16.98 15.59
CA GLU A 217 9.89 15.90 16.06
C GLU A 217 8.87 15.51 14.98
N GLY A 218 8.48 14.24 14.94
CA GLY A 218 7.40 13.82 14.07
C GLY A 218 6.02 14.20 14.61
N ILE A 219 5.08 14.45 13.70
CA ILE A 219 3.72 14.88 14.02
C ILE A 219 2.79 13.68 14.02
N ALA A 220 2.23 13.36 15.19
CA ALA A 220 1.33 12.23 15.35
C ALA A 220 -0.12 12.52 14.91
N GLY A 221 -0.80 11.51 14.38
CA GLY A 221 -2.22 11.56 14.06
C GLY A 221 -2.59 12.38 12.81
N VAL A 222 -1.63 12.66 11.94
CA VAL A 222 -1.89 13.32 10.64
C VAL A 222 -2.56 12.33 9.71
N THR A 223 -3.73 12.67 9.16
CA THR A 223 -4.38 11.85 8.14
C THR A 223 -3.55 11.88 6.86
N VAL A 224 -3.27 10.69 6.32
CA VAL A 224 -2.54 10.51 5.07
C VAL A 224 -3.40 9.66 4.15
N ASN A 225 -3.63 10.15 2.94
CA ASN A 225 -4.43 9.52 1.90
C ASN A 225 -3.53 9.01 0.78
N LEU A 226 -3.76 7.79 0.33
CA LEU A 226 -3.17 7.22 -0.88
C LEU A 226 -4.12 7.45 -2.05
N LEU A 227 -3.59 7.99 -3.14
CA LEU A 227 -4.33 8.28 -4.37
C LEU A 227 -3.80 7.40 -5.51
N SER A 228 -4.70 6.96 -6.38
CA SER A 228 -4.41 6.25 -7.63
C SER A 228 -5.44 6.66 -8.67
N ASP A 229 -5.09 6.58 -9.95
CA ASP A 229 -6.03 6.79 -11.06
C ASP A 229 -7.04 5.63 -11.05
N VAL A 230 -8.30 5.92 -10.68
CA VAL A 230 -9.36 4.91 -10.57
C VAL A 230 -10.35 4.97 -11.73
N ASP A 231 -10.30 6.01 -12.57
CA ASP A 231 -11.20 6.15 -13.72
C ASP A 231 -10.52 5.87 -15.07
N GLY A 232 -9.20 5.68 -15.06
CA GLY A 232 -8.36 5.29 -16.18
C GLY A 232 -8.14 6.42 -17.18
N ASP A 233 -8.26 7.68 -16.77
CA ASP A 233 -8.03 8.83 -17.65
C ASP A 233 -6.56 9.24 -17.78
N GLY A 234 -5.69 8.65 -16.96
CA GLY A 234 -4.23 8.83 -16.96
C GLY A 234 -3.73 9.92 -16.01
N GLU A 235 -4.60 10.51 -15.19
CA GLU A 235 -4.23 11.51 -14.19
C GLU A 235 -4.65 11.06 -12.78
N ILE A 236 -3.78 11.26 -11.78
CA ILE A 236 -4.09 10.98 -10.37
C ILE A 236 -4.56 12.26 -9.68
N GLU A 237 -5.78 12.25 -9.18
CA GLU A 237 -6.49 13.42 -8.71
C GLU A 237 -6.76 13.38 -7.20
N ALA A 238 -6.90 14.56 -6.59
CA ALA A 238 -7.01 14.69 -5.13
C ALA A 238 -8.26 14.03 -4.52
N ASN A 239 -9.27 13.68 -5.33
CA ASN A 239 -10.49 13.00 -4.91
C ASN A 239 -10.48 11.49 -5.15
N GLU A 240 -9.43 10.94 -5.75
CA GLU A 240 -9.28 9.51 -6.04
C GLU A 240 -8.58 8.78 -4.90
N ILE A 241 -9.12 8.94 -3.70
CA ILE A 241 -8.58 8.30 -2.50
C ILE A 241 -8.90 6.81 -2.54
N ILE A 242 -7.85 5.99 -2.60
CA ILE A 242 -7.95 4.54 -2.54
C ILE A 242 -7.65 4.00 -1.14
N ASP A 243 -6.84 4.67 -0.32
CA ASP A 243 -6.59 4.27 1.07
C ASP A 243 -6.34 5.47 1.98
N THR A 244 -6.52 5.29 3.29
CA THR A 244 -6.26 6.31 4.30
C THR A 244 -5.62 5.67 5.54
N THR A 245 -4.57 6.30 6.03
CA THR A 245 -3.94 5.99 7.30
C THR A 245 -3.73 7.25 8.14
N THR A 246 -3.16 7.11 9.34
CA THR A 246 -2.78 8.23 10.20
C THR A 246 -1.38 8.03 10.72
N THR A 247 -0.54 9.04 10.76
CA THR A 247 0.81 8.93 11.34
C THR A 247 0.78 8.47 12.80
N ASP A 248 1.77 7.68 13.19
CA ASP A 248 1.89 7.16 14.54
C ASP A 248 2.49 8.18 15.53
N ALA A 249 2.80 7.74 16.76
CA ALA A 249 3.33 8.63 17.80
C ALA A 249 4.70 9.24 17.47
N ASN A 250 5.43 8.67 16.52
CA ASN A 250 6.70 9.19 16.04
C ASN A 250 6.52 10.04 14.78
N GLY A 251 5.32 10.17 14.21
CA GLY A 251 5.11 10.80 12.90
C GLY A 251 5.26 9.86 11.72
N GLU A 252 5.44 8.55 11.95
CA GLU A 252 5.67 7.58 10.89
C GLU A 252 4.35 7.05 10.30
N TYR A 253 4.30 6.85 8.99
CA TYR A 253 3.21 6.17 8.29
C TYR A 253 3.76 5.27 7.18
N HIS A 254 2.93 4.36 6.68
CA HIS A 254 3.19 3.68 5.41
C HIS A 254 1.90 3.09 4.83
N PHE A 255 1.95 2.79 3.54
CA PHE A 255 1.00 1.94 2.84
C PHE A 255 1.70 0.69 2.35
N THR A 256 1.02 -0.46 2.46
CA THR A 256 1.37 -1.67 1.72
C THR A 256 0.49 -1.70 0.47
N VAL A 257 1.07 -1.81 -0.72
CA VAL A 257 0.37 -1.65 -2.01
C VAL A 257 0.87 -2.65 -3.06
N VAL A 258 0.15 -2.82 -4.16
CA VAL A 258 0.71 -3.46 -5.36
C VAL A 258 1.60 -2.46 -6.11
N ALA A 259 2.43 -2.94 -7.05
CA ALA A 259 3.13 -2.07 -7.99
C ALA A 259 2.14 -1.15 -8.74
N GLY A 260 2.56 0.08 -9.04
CA GLY A 260 1.68 1.06 -9.67
C GLY A 260 2.15 2.50 -9.49
N ASP A 261 1.33 3.42 -10.01
CA ASP A 261 1.53 4.86 -9.88
C ASP A 261 0.64 5.41 -8.78
N TYR A 262 1.23 6.16 -7.85
CA TYR A 262 0.52 6.69 -6.69
C TYR A 262 0.86 8.16 -6.43
N LYS A 263 -0.03 8.85 -5.73
CA LYS A 263 0.30 10.08 -5.00
C LYS A 263 -0.06 9.90 -3.53
N VAL A 264 0.66 10.59 -2.66
CA VAL A 264 0.30 10.70 -1.26
C VAL A 264 -0.20 12.11 -0.97
N GLN A 265 -1.34 12.19 -0.28
CA GLN A 265 -1.92 13.45 0.16
C GLN A 265 -1.95 13.49 1.70
N PHE A 266 -1.43 14.57 2.26
CA PHE A 266 -1.43 14.84 3.69
C PHE A 266 -2.53 15.84 4.01
N GLU A 267 -3.32 15.56 5.05
CA GLU A 267 -4.20 16.59 5.62
C GLU A 267 -3.39 17.52 6.53
N GLN A 268 -3.74 18.81 6.54
CA GLN A 268 -3.09 19.76 7.44
C GLN A 268 -3.37 19.40 8.91
N PRO A 269 -2.34 19.14 9.73
CA PRO A 269 -2.52 18.73 11.12
C PRO A 269 -3.02 19.89 11.99
N GLU A 270 -3.79 19.54 13.02
CA GLU A 270 -4.24 20.52 14.01
C GLU A 270 -3.03 21.14 14.74
N GLY A 271 -3.05 22.46 14.90
CA GLY A 271 -1.98 23.17 15.59
C GLY A 271 -0.82 23.61 14.70
N PHE A 272 -0.91 23.38 13.38
CA PHE A 272 0.03 23.90 12.38
C PHE A 272 -0.68 24.85 11.41
N SER A 273 -0.05 25.96 11.04
CA SER A 273 -0.65 26.97 10.16
C SER A 273 -0.18 26.89 8.71
N GLU A 274 1.02 26.35 8.47
CA GLU A 274 1.64 26.29 7.14
C GLU A 274 2.19 24.89 6.84
N VAL A 275 2.33 24.59 5.55
CA VAL A 275 3.09 23.44 5.03
C VAL A 275 4.48 23.93 4.60
N SER A 276 5.49 23.13 4.84
CA SER A 276 6.88 23.43 4.49
C SER A 276 7.07 23.61 2.98
N PRO A 277 8.08 24.40 2.56
CA PRO A 277 8.50 24.44 1.16
C PRO A 277 8.83 23.03 0.65
N SER A 278 8.29 22.65 -0.51
CA SER A 278 8.51 21.30 -1.04
C SER A 278 9.84 21.16 -1.79
N GLN A 279 10.41 19.95 -1.80
CA GLN A 279 11.55 19.53 -2.62
C GLN A 279 12.82 20.39 -2.40
N GLN A 280 13.16 20.68 -1.15
CA GLN A 280 14.32 21.48 -0.76
C GLN A 280 15.57 20.63 -0.55
N GLY A 281 16.76 21.26 -0.51
CA GLY A 281 18.03 20.55 -0.21
C GLY A 281 18.54 19.57 -1.28
N GLY A 282 17.69 19.10 -2.20
CA GLY A 282 18.04 18.20 -3.30
C GLY A 282 18.27 16.74 -2.87
N ASN A 283 17.83 16.35 -1.66
CA ASN A 283 17.81 14.98 -1.21
C ASN A 283 16.37 14.57 -0.86
N PRO A 284 15.70 13.74 -1.69
CA PRO A 284 14.31 13.38 -1.49
C PRO A 284 14.09 12.55 -0.21
N GLU A 285 15.12 11.89 0.33
CA GLU A 285 14.98 11.10 1.57
C GLU A 285 14.77 11.95 2.84
N VAL A 286 14.90 13.27 2.74
CA VAL A 286 14.88 14.18 3.90
C VAL A 286 14.26 15.54 3.57
N ASP A 287 13.61 15.70 2.41
CA ASP A 287 12.87 16.93 2.13
C ASP A 287 11.38 16.74 2.46
N SER A 288 10.58 17.78 2.21
CA SER A 288 9.12 17.70 2.28
C SER A 288 8.56 17.62 0.86
N ASP A 289 7.59 16.76 0.60
CA ASP A 289 6.83 16.70 -0.65
C ASP A 289 5.63 17.65 -0.66
N GLY A 290 5.31 18.24 0.49
CA GLY A 290 4.20 19.16 0.66
C GLY A 290 2.88 18.42 0.91
N LEU A 291 1.74 19.07 0.61
CA LEU A 291 0.43 18.49 0.90
C LEU A 291 0.04 17.35 -0.04
N ILE A 292 0.56 17.35 -1.26
CA ILE A 292 0.32 16.30 -2.27
C ILE A 292 1.64 16.07 -2.99
N SER A 293 2.13 14.83 -2.96
CA SER A 293 3.37 14.45 -3.63
C SER A 293 3.25 14.52 -5.17
N ASP A 294 4.40 14.51 -5.83
CA ASP A 294 4.46 14.10 -7.23
C ASP A 294 4.07 12.61 -7.38
N VAL A 295 3.88 12.16 -8.63
CA VAL A 295 3.58 10.75 -8.91
C VAL A 295 4.80 9.89 -8.57
N VAL A 296 4.56 8.87 -7.76
CA VAL A 296 5.52 7.83 -7.40
C VAL A 296 5.21 6.58 -8.21
N ASN A 297 6.20 6.07 -8.94
CA ASN A 297 6.10 4.80 -9.65
C ASN A 297 6.77 3.70 -8.83
N LEU A 298 5.99 2.76 -8.30
CA LEU A 298 6.47 1.63 -7.52
C LEU A 298 6.56 0.37 -8.36
N ALA A 299 7.74 -0.24 -8.41
CA ALA A 299 7.95 -1.58 -8.93
C ALA A 299 7.48 -2.65 -7.92
N PRO A 300 7.24 -3.91 -8.36
CA PRO A 300 6.89 -5.00 -7.47
C PRO A 300 7.96 -5.24 -6.38
N GLY A 301 7.54 -5.29 -5.12
CA GLY A 301 8.42 -5.50 -3.96
C GLY A 301 9.31 -4.29 -3.61
N GLU A 302 9.11 -3.14 -4.25
CA GLU A 302 9.86 -1.91 -3.95
C GLU A 302 9.44 -1.31 -2.61
N GLU A 303 10.41 -0.73 -1.91
CA GLU A 303 10.17 0.11 -0.72
C GLU A 303 10.64 1.52 -1.06
N ASP A 304 9.69 2.45 -1.09
CA ASP A 304 9.95 3.89 -1.18
C ASP A 304 9.50 4.57 0.12
N LEU A 305 10.45 5.21 0.79
CA LEU A 305 10.26 5.90 2.07
C LEU A 305 10.60 7.38 1.97
N SER A 306 10.62 7.94 0.76
CA SER A 306 11.02 9.33 0.53
C SER A 306 9.84 10.29 0.37
N ILE A 307 8.62 9.88 0.76
CA ILE A 307 7.42 10.70 0.66
C ILE A 307 7.05 11.22 2.03
N ASP A 308 7.35 12.50 2.26
CA ASP A 308 7.32 13.11 3.57
C ASP A 308 6.61 14.47 3.55
N ALA A 309 6.15 14.93 4.72
CA ALA A 309 5.53 16.26 4.82
C ALA A 309 6.00 17.03 6.05
N GLY A 310 6.60 18.19 5.81
CA GLY A 310 6.94 19.16 6.85
C GLY A 310 5.77 20.12 7.10
N PHE A 311 5.52 20.41 8.37
CA PHE A 311 4.57 21.45 8.78
C PHE A 311 5.19 22.37 9.82
N PHE A 312 4.83 23.64 9.75
CA PHE A 312 5.33 24.64 10.69
C PHE A 312 4.26 25.63 11.10
N ASN A 313 4.52 26.33 12.20
CA ASN A 313 3.72 27.44 12.63
C ASN A 313 4.40 28.75 12.26
N ASN A 314 3.76 29.52 11.38
CA ASN A 314 4.19 30.87 11.09
C ASN A 314 3.70 31.81 12.21
N ILE A 315 4.26 31.64 13.41
CA ILE A 315 4.12 32.61 14.48
C ILE A 315 5.15 33.70 14.21
N GLU A 316 4.88 34.59 13.27
CA GLU A 316 5.58 35.88 13.27
C GLU A 316 5.30 36.54 14.64
N PRO A 317 6.32 36.76 15.49
CA PRO A 317 6.10 37.39 16.78
C PRO A 317 5.50 38.77 16.54
N ALA A 318 4.30 39.03 17.07
CA ALA A 318 3.74 40.36 16.99
C ALA A 318 4.64 41.35 17.73
N GLY A 319 5.18 42.34 17.02
CA GLY A 319 5.95 43.42 17.62
C GLY A 319 5.05 44.46 18.28
N LEU A 320 5.18 44.67 19.59
CA LEU A 320 4.51 45.74 20.32
C LEU A 320 5.55 46.66 20.98
N GLY A 321 5.62 47.90 20.51
CA GLY A 321 6.54 48.93 20.99
C GLY A 321 6.57 50.12 20.03
N ASP A 322 7.22 51.22 20.44
CA ASP A 322 7.55 52.36 19.57
C ASP A 322 8.52 53.31 20.32
N PHE A 323 8.06 54.53 20.64
CA PHE A 323 8.89 55.63 21.12
C PHE A 323 8.29 56.27 22.37
N VAL A 324 9.09 56.34 23.44
CA VAL A 324 8.74 57.14 24.63
C VAL A 324 9.31 58.54 24.43
N PHE A 325 8.44 59.54 24.27
CA PHE A 325 8.82 60.92 23.97
C PHE A 325 8.66 61.87 25.16
N GLU A 326 9.51 62.88 25.20
CA GLU A 326 9.35 64.04 26.08
C GLU A 326 8.37 65.03 25.46
N ASP A 327 7.10 64.97 25.90
CA ASP A 327 6.04 65.91 25.52
C ASP A 327 6.36 67.33 26.04
N SER A 328 7.09 68.08 25.23
CA SER A 328 7.66 69.37 25.64
C SER A 328 6.63 70.50 25.61
N ASN A 329 5.54 70.31 24.86
CA ASN A 329 4.49 71.31 24.69
C ASN A 329 3.19 70.96 25.43
N GLY A 330 3.10 69.76 26.02
CA GLY A 330 2.02 69.29 26.88
C GLY A 330 0.74 68.90 26.13
N ASN A 331 0.83 68.54 24.85
CA ASN A 331 -0.35 68.25 24.02
C ASN A 331 -0.72 66.76 23.94
N GLY A 332 0.11 65.85 24.47
CA GLY A 332 -0.09 64.41 24.43
C GLY A 332 0.04 63.78 23.04
N ILE A 333 0.66 64.45 22.08
CA ILE A 333 0.92 63.99 20.72
C ILE A 333 2.44 63.88 20.56
N GLN A 334 2.91 62.78 19.97
CA GLN A 334 4.32 62.66 19.59
C GLN A 334 4.61 63.60 18.40
N ASP A 335 5.15 64.78 18.69
CA ASP A 335 5.44 65.79 17.69
C ASP A 335 6.81 65.60 17.03
N ALA A 336 6.95 66.11 15.80
CA ALA A 336 8.22 66.08 15.09
C ALA A 336 9.29 66.91 15.83
N GLY A 337 10.37 66.24 16.23
CA GLY A 337 11.51 66.85 16.93
C GLY A 337 11.51 66.67 18.44
N GLU A 338 10.50 66.00 19.01
CA GLU A 338 10.53 65.60 20.42
C GLU A 338 11.57 64.51 20.67
N SER A 339 12.30 64.67 21.78
CA SER A 339 13.39 63.77 22.15
C SER A 339 12.87 62.52 22.82
N GLY A 340 13.58 61.41 22.62
CA GLY A 340 13.29 60.17 23.31
C GLY A 340 13.70 60.26 24.78
N VAL A 341 12.94 59.61 25.65
CA VAL A 341 13.27 59.51 27.08
C VAL A 341 14.04 58.21 27.32
N ASP A 342 15.32 58.34 27.67
CA ASP A 342 16.18 57.20 27.97
C ASP A 342 15.89 56.60 29.36
N GLY A 343 16.08 55.29 29.50
CA GLY A 343 15.96 54.58 30.78
C GLY A 343 14.54 54.36 31.31
N VAL A 344 13.50 54.56 30.49
CA VAL A 344 12.11 54.29 30.90
C VAL A 344 11.87 52.78 30.97
N LEU A 345 11.47 52.29 32.15
CA LEU A 345 11.07 50.90 32.34
C LEU A 345 9.68 50.67 31.72
N VAL A 346 9.63 49.97 30.59
CA VAL A 346 8.41 49.50 29.95
C VAL A 346 8.14 48.07 30.40
N LYS A 347 6.90 47.77 30.80
CA LYS A 347 6.47 46.42 31.19
C LYS A 347 5.30 46.00 30.32
N LEU A 348 5.44 44.87 29.63
CA LEU A 348 4.31 44.23 28.98
C LEU A 348 3.45 43.54 30.06
N GLN A 349 2.13 43.72 29.99
CA GLN A 349 1.20 43.16 30.96
C GLN A 349 0.09 42.38 30.26
N ASN A 350 -0.34 41.29 30.89
CA ASN A 350 -1.54 40.56 30.53
C ASN A 350 -2.80 41.40 30.81
N PRO A 351 -3.98 41.02 30.26
CA PRO A 351 -5.25 41.72 30.54
C PRO A 351 -5.63 41.76 32.02
N ASP A 352 -5.14 40.80 32.81
CA ASP A 352 -5.34 40.74 34.27
C ASP A 352 -4.36 41.61 35.06
N GLY A 353 -3.43 42.30 34.38
CA GLY A 353 -2.43 43.20 34.96
C GLY A 353 -1.16 42.50 35.46
N SER A 354 -1.05 41.17 35.34
CA SER A 354 0.20 40.46 35.61
C SER A 354 1.27 40.81 34.56
N ALA A 355 2.54 40.79 34.96
CA ALA A 355 3.64 41.03 34.01
C ALA A 355 3.79 39.82 33.08
N VAL A 356 3.97 40.09 31.78
CA VAL A 356 4.48 39.08 30.86
C VAL A 356 5.96 38.87 31.20
N THR A 357 6.33 37.63 31.48
CA THR A 357 7.71 37.22 31.76
C THR A 357 8.27 36.53 30.53
N ASP A 358 9.45 36.96 30.11
CA ASP A 358 10.29 36.28 29.12
C ASP A 358 10.80 34.94 29.69
#